data_AF-A0A1Q9RUI8-F1
#
_entry.id   AF-A0A1Q9RUI8-F1
#
_cell.length_a   1.000
_cell.length_b   1.000
_cell.length_c   1.000
_cell.angle_alpha   90.00
_cell.angle_beta   90.00
_cell.angle_gamma   90.00
#
_symmetry.space_group_name_H-M   'P 1'
#
loop_
_entity.id
_entity.type
_entity.pdbx_description
1 polymer ?
#
loop_
_entity_poly.entity_id
_entity_poly.type
_entity_poly.pdbx_seq_one_letter_code
_entity_poly.pdbx_strand_id
1 'polypeptide(L)'
;MACADCWERAIRDDERAVVLFGLPREIEPDPTYVDQVAVELAVAGHKPRLTAVEEVEAVAILLRRGWRDTRIAEWLGIRPARAVDLRAAATASKTRTGTEAA
;
A
#
# COMPACT_ATOMS: atom_id res chain seq x y z
N MET A 1 7.11 26.89 8.26
CA MET A 1 8.44 26.58 7.69
C MET A 1 9.41 26.52 8.88
N ALA A 2 10.16 25.43 9.04
CA ALA A 2 11.03 25.25 10.21
C ALA A 2 12.40 25.93 10.03
N CYS A 3 13.01 26.37 11.13
CA CYS A 3 14.33 27.00 11.16
C CYS A 3 15.48 25.99 10.99
N ALA A 4 16.70 26.44 10.69
CA ALA A 4 17.86 25.55 10.55
C ALA A 4 18.13 24.73 11.83
N ASP A 5 18.14 25.38 12.99
CA ASP A 5 18.34 24.72 14.29
C ASP A 5 17.25 23.69 14.60
N CYS A 6 16.02 23.96 14.15
CA CYS A 6 14.87 23.10 14.31
C CYS A 6 15.07 21.78 13.53
N TRP A 7 15.65 21.88 12.33
CA TRP A 7 16.02 20.71 11.52
C TRP A 7 17.18 19.94 12.11
N GLU A 8 18.24 20.62 12.56
CA GLU A 8 19.39 19.94 13.18
C GLU A 8 18.96 19.15 14.43
N ARG A 9 18.09 19.73 15.25
CA ARG A 9 17.56 19.03 16.42
C ARG A 9 16.73 17.80 16.03
N ALA A 10 15.84 17.92 15.05
CA ALA A 10 15.03 16.80 14.59
C ALA A 10 15.90 15.63 14.08
N ILE A 11 16.94 15.94 13.30
CA ILE A 11 17.89 14.93 12.81
C ILE A 11 18.59 14.24 13.98
N ARG A 12 19.09 14.98 14.97
CA ARG A 12 19.76 14.40 16.15
C ARG A 12 18.82 13.56 17.00
N ASP A 13 17.55 13.96 17.13
CA ASP A 13 16.54 13.20 17.87
C ASP A 13 16.23 11.87 17.14
N ASP A 14 16.16 11.88 15.80
CA ASP A 14 16.00 10.67 14.99
C ASP A 14 17.22 9.73 15.11
N GLU A 15 18.44 10.28 15.01
CA GLU A 15 19.68 9.51 15.22
C GLU A 15 19.72 8.88 16.61
N ARG A 16 19.28 9.63 17.63
CA ARG A 16 19.19 9.13 19.00
C ARG A 16 18.15 8.02 19.11
N ALA A 17 17.00 8.14 18.45
CA ALA A 17 15.97 7.10 18.44
C ALA A 17 16.50 5.80 17.83
N VAL A 18 17.23 5.87 16.71
CA VAL A 18 17.86 4.69 16.08
C VAL A 18 18.76 3.95 17.07
N VAL A 19 19.60 4.67 17.83
CA VAL A 19 20.48 4.06 18.84
C VAL A 19 19.68 3.51 20.03
N LEU A 20 18.76 4.32 20.58
CA LEU A 20 17.99 3.96 21.78
C LEU A 20 17.12 2.71 21.57
N PHE A 21 16.53 2.56 20.39
CA PHE A 21 15.63 1.45 20.08
C PHE A 21 16.33 0.33 19.30
N GLY A 22 17.65 0.42 19.07
CA GLY A 22 18.41 -0.59 18.33
C GLY A 22 17.87 -0.81 16.91
N LEU A 23 17.40 0.25 16.26
CA LEU A 23 16.80 0.14 14.94
C LEU A 23 17.87 -0.20 13.89
N PRO A 24 17.54 -1.06 12.91
CA PRO A 24 18.48 -1.40 11.86
C PRO A 24 18.75 -0.18 10.97
N ARG A 25 20.01 -0.02 10.55
CA ARG A 25 20.44 1.06 9.64
C ARG A 25 19.91 0.86 8.22
N GLU A 26 19.75 -0.39 7.81
CA GLU A 26 19.23 -0.79 6.51
C GLU A 26 18.01 -1.67 6.76
N ILE A 27 16.93 -1.40 6.03
CA ILE A 27 15.68 -2.17 6.10
C ILE A 27 15.50 -2.85 4.76
N GLU A 28 15.36 -4.17 4.77
CA GLU A 28 14.92 -4.90 3.58
C GLU A 28 13.43 -4.59 3.35
N PRO A 29 13.03 -4.03 2.19
CA PRO A 29 11.63 -3.73 1.94
C PRO A 29 10.80 -5.01 1.95
N ASP A 30 9.78 -5.07 2.80
CA ASP A 30 8.84 -6.18 2.81
C ASP A 30 8.01 -6.13 1.50
N PRO A 31 8.15 -7.13 0.61
CA PRO A 31 7.43 -7.16 -0.66
C PRO A 31 5.91 -7.33 -0.50
N THR A 32 5.45 -7.65 0.71
CA THR A 32 4.04 -7.81 1.07
C THR A 32 3.46 -6.59 1.78
N TYR A 33 4.30 -5.60 2.11
CA TYR A 33 3.84 -4.35 2.70
C TYR A 33 2.95 -3.59 1.73
N VAL A 34 1.84 -3.07 2.25
CA VAL A 34 0.87 -2.27 1.49
C VAL A 34 0.87 -0.85 2.06
N ASP A 35 1.30 0.12 1.25
CA ASP A 35 1.12 1.53 1.58
C ASP A 35 -0.36 1.91 1.41
N GLN A 36 -1.07 2.00 2.55
CA GLN A 36 -2.49 2.34 2.57
C GLN A 36 -2.78 3.73 2.01
N VAL A 37 -1.84 4.69 2.14
CA VAL A 37 -2.04 6.04 1.61
C VAL A 37 -2.04 6.00 0.08
N ALA A 38 -1.12 5.24 -0.53
CA ALA A 38 -1.09 5.05 -1.97
C ALA A 38 -2.38 4.38 -2.48
N VAL A 39 -2.87 3.36 -1.76
CA VAL A 39 -4.14 2.68 -2.06
C VAL A 39 -5.33 3.63 -1.96
N GLU A 40 -5.44 4.39 -0.88
CA GLU A 40 -6.53 5.36 -0.67
C GLU A 40 -6.56 6.42 -1.76
N LEU A 41 -5.40 6.95 -2.13
CA LEU A 41 -5.26 7.92 -3.22
C LEU A 41 -5.73 7.31 -4.55
N ALA A 42 -5.31 6.09 -4.88
CA ALA A 42 -5.75 5.41 -6.09
C ALA A 42 -7.26 5.15 -6.10
N VAL A 43 -7.82 4.72 -4.98
CA VAL A 43 -9.26 4.50 -4.79
C VAL A 43 -10.05 5.81 -4.87
N ALA A 44 -9.45 6.94 -4.49
CA ALA A 44 -10.02 8.28 -4.65
C ALA A 44 -9.90 8.83 -6.09
N GLY A 45 -9.20 8.14 -6.99
CA GLY A 45 -9.06 8.52 -8.41
C GLY A 45 -7.76 9.25 -8.75
N HIS A 46 -6.85 9.40 -7.78
CA HIS A 46 -5.48 9.78 -8.10
C HIS A 46 -4.75 8.61 -8.78
N LYS A 47 -3.61 8.90 -9.42
CA LYS A 47 -2.82 7.89 -10.15
C LYS A 47 -1.41 7.73 -9.55
N PRO A 48 -1.28 7.37 -8.25
CA PRO A 48 0.03 7.02 -7.71
C PRO A 48 0.54 5.75 -8.40
N ARG A 49 1.86 5.55 -8.37
CA ARG A 49 2.44 4.28 -8.80
C ARG A 49 2.16 3.26 -7.71
N LEU A 50 1.42 2.20 -8.06
CA LEU A 50 1.13 1.10 -7.14
C LEU A 50 2.10 -0.06 -7.35
N THR A 51 2.43 -0.75 -6.27
CA THR A 51 3.00 -2.10 -6.29
C THR A 51 1.92 -3.14 -6.63
N ALA A 52 2.33 -4.36 -6.95
CA ALA A 52 1.37 -5.43 -7.26
C ALA A 52 0.45 -5.76 -6.07
N VAL A 53 0.95 -5.68 -4.83
CA VAL A 53 0.15 -5.93 -3.62
C VAL A 53 -0.82 -4.79 -3.32
N GLU A 54 -0.43 -3.55 -3.60
CA GLU A 54 -1.32 -2.38 -3.50
C GLU A 54 -2.40 -2.39 -4.59
N GLU A 55 -2.07 -2.82 -5.82
CA GLU A 55 -3.07 -3.02 -6.88
C GLU A 55 -4.14 -4.04 -6.44
N VAL A 56 -3.73 -5.14 -5.80
CA VAL A 56 -4.65 -6.15 -5.27
C VAL A 56 -5.57 -5.54 -4.21
N GLU A 57 -5.03 -4.77 -3.26
CA GLU A 57 -5.83 -4.14 -2.21
C GLU A 57 -6.79 -3.08 -2.77
N ALA A 58 -6.34 -2.23 -3.70
CA ALA A 58 -7.18 -1.25 -4.36
C ALA A 58 -8.35 -1.92 -5.11
N VAL A 59 -8.08 -3.00 -5.85
CA VAL A 59 -9.12 -3.80 -6.52
C VAL A 59 -10.08 -4.41 -5.48
N ALA A 60 -9.57 -4.96 -4.37
CA ALA A 60 -10.41 -5.51 -3.31
C ALA A 60 -11.37 -4.48 -2.70
N ILE A 61 -10.90 -3.24 -2.49
CA ILE A 61 -11.73 -2.13 -2.01
C ILE A 61 -12.80 -1.74 -3.04
N LEU A 62 -12.44 -1.60 -4.31
CA LEU A 62 -13.39 -1.20 -5.37
C LEU A 62 -14.45 -2.30 -5.63
N LEU A 63 -14.06 -3.57 -5.56
CA LEU A 63 -15.00 -4.70 -5.62
C LEU A 63 -15.99 -4.68 -4.45
N ARG A 64 -15.53 -4.39 -3.23
CA ARG A 64 -16.42 -4.20 -2.05
C ARG A 64 -17.41 -3.06 -2.25
N ARG A 65 -17.07 -2.05 -3.06
CA ARG A 65 -17.98 -0.97 -3.47
C ARG A 65 -18.92 -1.35 -4.62
N GLY A 66 -18.88 -2.60 -5.09
CA GLY A 66 -19.73 -3.11 -6.17
C GLY A 66 -19.28 -2.73 -7.58
N TRP A 67 -18.03 -2.30 -7.75
CA TRP A 67 -17.53 -1.92 -9.07
C TRP A 67 -17.24 -3.15 -9.93
N ARG A 68 -17.45 -3.00 -11.25
CA ARG A 68 -17.14 -4.05 -12.24
C ARG A 68 -15.70 -3.93 -12.71
N ASP A 69 -15.12 -5.05 -13.13
CA ASP A 69 -13.71 -5.15 -13.56
C ASP A 69 -13.33 -4.13 -14.64
N THR A 70 -14.22 -3.84 -15.60
CA THR A 70 -13.99 -2.82 -16.64
C THR A 70 -13.88 -1.40 -16.09
N ARG A 71 -14.74 -1.04 -15.14
CA ARG A 71 -14.71 0.27 -14.47
C ARG A 71 -13.48 0.40 -13.57
N ILE A 72 -13.11 -0.68 -12.89
CA ILE A 72 -11.90 -0.73 -12.07
C ILE A 72 -10.66 -0.52 -12.94
N ALA A 73 -10.59 -1.22 -14.08
CA ALA A 73 -9.48 -1.09 -15.02
C ALA A 73 -9.32 0.33 -15.54
N GLU A 74 -10.41 0.96 -15.95
CA GLU A 74 -10.43 2.36 -16.39
C GLU A 74 -9.99 3.31 -15.27
N TRP A 75 -10.53 3.14 -14.06
CA TRP A 75 -10.25 3.99 -12.91
C TRP A 75 -8.78 3.95 -12.49
N LEU A 76 -8.21 2.75 -12.40
CA LEU A 76 -6.82 2.53 -12.03
C LEU A 76 -5.84 2.72 -13.20
N GLY A 77 -6.34 2.89 -14.44
CA GLY A 77 -5.50 3.02 -15.63
C GLY A 77 -4.75 1.74 -16.00
N ILE A 78 -5.30 0.57 -15.68
CA ILE A 78 -4.73 -0.74 -15.98
C ILE A 78 -5.50 -1.45 -17.11
N ARG A 79 -4.92 -2.51 -17.66
CA ARG A 79 -5.60 -3.31 -18.69
C ARG A 79 -6.75 -4.12 -18.07
N PRO A 80 -7.87 -4.34 -18.77
CA PRO A 80 -8.99 -5.16 -18.26
C PRO A 80 -8.59 -6.56 -17.81
N ALA A 81 -7.72 -7.25 -18.58
CA ALA A 81 -7.21 -8.57 -18.19
C ALA A 81 -6.48 -8.53 -16.83
N ARG A 82 -5.69 -7.47 -16.58
CA ARG A 82 -4.99 -7.28 -15.31
C ARG A 82 -5.96 -7.10 -14.14
N ALA A 83 -7.07 -6.38 -14.34
CA ALA A 83 -8.10 -6.23 -13.30
C ALA A 83 -8.76 -7.58 -12.94
N VAL A 84 -8.96 -8.46 -13.92
CA VAL A 84 -9.46 -9.83 -13.70
C VAL A 84 -8.46 -10.66 -12.89
N ASP A 85 -7.18 -10.62 -13.26
CA ASP A 85 -6.11 -11.33 -12.53
C ASP A 85 -6.01 -10.85 -11.07
N LEU A 86 -6.06 -9.53 -10.87
CA LEU A 86 -6.01 -8.91 -9.54
C LEU A 86 -7.24 -9.26 -8.69
N ARG A 87 -8.43 -9.36 -9.29
CA ARG A 87 -9.64 -9.83 -8.60
C ARG A 87 -9.48 -11.26 -8.10
N ALA A 88 -8.90 -12.15 -8.92
CA ALA A 88 -8.62 -13.52 -8.51
C ALA A 88 -7.65 -13.54 -7.31
N ALA A 89 -6.57 -12.74 -7.38
CA ALA A 89 -5.61 -12.60 -6.29
C ALA A 89 -6.24 -12.03 -5.00
N ALA A 90 -7.09 -11.00 -5.11
CA ALA A 90 -7.80 -10.41 -3.97
C ALA A 90 -8.71 -11.42 -3.27
N THR A 91 -9.38 -12.27 -4.05
CA THR A 91 -10.25 -13.33 -3.52
C THR A 91 -9.42 -14.40 -2.80
N ALA A 92 -8.28 -14.81 -3.36
CA ALA A 92 -7.38 -15.79 -2.76
C ALA A 92 -6.69 -15.30 -1.48
N SER A 93 -6.39 -14.00 -1.36
CA SER A 93 -5.83 -13.40 -0.14
C SER A 93 -6.80 -13.50 1.05
N LYS A 94 -8.10 -13.29 0.79
CA LYS A 94 -9.16 -13.35 1.80
C LYS A 94 -9.38 -14.77 2.36
N THR A 95 -9.13 -15.81 1.55
CA THR A 95 -9.25 -17.22 1.98
C THR A 95 -8.10 -17.64 2.89
N ARG A 96 -6.89 -17.10 2.69
CA ARG A 96 -5.72 -17.41 3.53
C ARG A 96 -5.87 -16.87 4.95
N THR A 97 -6.31 -15.62 5.09
CA THR A 97 -6.52 -14.98 6.39
C THR A 97 -7.67 -15.58 7.20
N GLY A 98 -8.63 -16.27 6.56
CA GLY A 98 -9.70 -16.98 7.24
C GLY A 98 -9.33 -18.36 7.81
N THR A 99 -8.24 -18.97 7.33
CA THR A 99 -7.87 -20.35 7.73
C THR A 99 -6.99 -20.39 8.98
N GLU A 100 -6.33 -19.29 9.36
CA GLU A 100 -5.51 -19.21 10.59
C GLU A 100 -6.32 -18.83 11.84
N ALA A 101 -7.64 -18.64 11.72
CA ALA A 101 -8.53 -18.22 12.82
C ALA A 101 -9.43 -19.33 13.38
N ALA A 102 -9.10 -20.61 13.17
CA ALA A 102 -9.88 -21.77 13.63
C ALA A 102 -9.12 -22.67 14.60
#